data_AF-C4YT47-F1
#
_entry.id   AF-C4YT47-F1
#
_cell.length_a   1.000
_cell.length_b   1.000
_cell.length_c   1.000
_cell.angle_alpha   90.00
_cell.angle_beta   90.00
_cell.angle_gamma   90.00
#
_symmetry.space_group_name_H-M   'P 1'
#
loop_
_entity.id
_entity.type
_entity.pdbx_description
1 polymer ?
#
loop_
_entity_poly.entity_id
_entity_poly.type
_entity_poly.pdbx_seq_one_letter_code
_entity_poly.pdbx_strand_id
1 'polypeptide(L)'
;MVVDCFSNSYVQTTNEIPSIHLKGGDRSICKLTVQGPVFIHDVRNSILVLSCHQARLHNIHNSLVIIQSVQNNRIIIENCNQIKVSSGIEVDDFNFPTKEIKNPHFEVLMRDVSDEVLNGVRRIAQTSDIATVINKYIDVYH
;
A
#
# COMPACT_ATOMS: atom_id res chain seq x y z
N MET A 1 14.27 -0.34 -9.94
CA MET A 1 14.41 -1.66 -9.28
C MET A 1 13.16 -2.48 -9.56
N VAL A 2 13.29 -3.79 -9.77
CA VAL A 2 12.15 -4.70 -9.93
C VAL A 2 12.15 -5.69 -8.76
N VAL A 3 10.97 -5.90 -8.17
CA VAL A 3 10.70 -6.94 -7.18
C VAL A 3 9.51 -7.74 -7.69
N ASP A 4 9.64 -9.05 -7.82
CA ASP A 4 8.59 -9.92 -8.37
C ASP A 4 8.44 -11.16 -7.49
N CYS A 5 7.25 -11.75 -7.51
CA CYS A 5 6.91 -13.01 -6.83
C CYS A 5 7.35 -13.04 -5.36
N PHE A 6 6.78 -12.16 -4.54
CA PHE A 6 7.07 -12.09 -3.11
C PHE A 6 5.85 -12.52 -2.29
N SER A 7 6.06 -13.40 -1.31
CA SER A 7 4.96 -13.88 -0.46
C SER A 7 5.43 -14.08 0.96
N ASN A 8 4.57 -13.79 1.95
CA ASN A 8 4.92 -13.86 3.37
C ASN A 8 6.24 -13.11 3.68
N SER A 9 6.45 -11.98 3.00
CA SER A 9 7.73 -11.28 2.93
C SER A 9 7.63 -9.87 3.47
N TYR A 10 8.72 -9.38 4.06
CA TYR A 10 8.89 -7.98 4.39
C TYR A 10 9.90 -7.35 3.42
N VAL A 11 9.40 -6.49 2.53
CA VAL A 11 10.20 -5.80 1.53
C VAL A 11 10.41 -4.36 2.00
N GLN A 12 11.67 -3.97 2.20
CA GLN A 12 12.01 -2.62 2.62
C GLN A 12 13.11 -2.03 1.74
N THR A 13 12.95 -0.77 1.34
CA THR A 13 14.05 0.02 0.76
C THR A 13 14.95 0.57 1.85
N THR A 14 16.26 0.40 1.72
CA THR A 14 17.26 0.92 2.68
C THR A 14 18.08 2.08 2.14
N ASN A 15 18.08 2.28 0.82
CA ASN A 15 18.87 3.29 0.12
C ASN A 15 17.97 4.16 -0.75
N GLU A 16 18.53 5.21 -1.36
CA GLU A 16 17.82 6.00 -2.36
C GLU A 16 17.54 5.16 -3.61
N ILE A 17 16.26 4.89 -3.86
CA ILE A 17 15.81 4.18 -5.05
C ILE A 17 15.14 5.19 -5.99
N PRO A 18 15.55 5.31 -7.27
CA PRO A 18 14.94 6.26 -8.20
C PRO A 18 13.53 5.85 -8.63
N SER A 19 13.28 4.55 -8.79
CA SER A 19 11.97 4.00 -9.14
C SER A 19 11.86 2.53 -8.77
N ILE A 20 10.63 2.09 -8.46
CA ILE A 20 10.32 0.69 -8.15
C ILE A 20 9.17 0.20 -9.01
N HIS A 21 9.33 -1.02 -9.54
CA HIS A 21 8.25 -1.85 -10.05
C HIS A 21 8.13 -3.07 -9.16
N LEU A 22 6.95 -3.31 -8.58
CA LEU A 22 6.72 -4.38 -7.62
C LEU A 22 5.50 -5.21 -8.06
N LYS A 23 5.70 -6.52 -8.25
CA LYS A 23 4.72 -7.45 -8.82
C LYS A 23 4.47 -8.66 -7.94
N GLY A 24 3.24 -9.17 -7.95
CA GLY A 24 2.98 -10.57 -7.61
C GLY A 24 3.13 -10.83 -6.11
N GLY A 25 2.54 -9.93 -5.32
CA GLY A 25 2.62 -9.93 -3.87
C GLY A 25 1.45 -10.65 -3.22
N ASP A 26 1.72 -11.49 -2.23
CA ASP A 26 0.66 -12.02 -1.37
C ASP A 26 1.10 -12.05 0.09
N ARG A 27 0.16 -11.74 1.00
CA ARG A 27 0.40 -11.78 2.45
C ARG A 27 1.74 -11.17 2.83
N SER A 28 2.03 -9.97 2.34
CA SER A 28 3.34 -9.33 2.50
C SER A 28 3.23 -7.90 2.99
N ILE A 29 4.35 -7.38 3.47
CA ILE A 29 4.46 -5.99 3.94
C ILE A 29 5.57 -5.31 3.14
N CYS A 30 5.22 -4.24 2.43
CA CYS A 30 6.17 -3.47 1.62
C CYS A 30 6.31 -2.07 2.19
N LYS A 31 7.49 -1.71 2.68
CA LYS A 31 7.82 -0.37 3.16
C LYS A 31 8.81 0.30 2.20
N LEU A 32 8.28 1.13 1.32
CA LEU A 32 9.00 1.69 0.18
C LEU A 32 9.18 3.20 0.32
N THR A 33 10.43 3.65 0.30
CA THR A 33 10.84 5.05 0.19
C THR A 33 11.60 5.22 -1.12
N VAL A 34 11.03 5.99 -2.06
CA VAL A 34 11.48 6.08 -3.46
C VAL A 34 11.48 7.54 -3.91
N GLN A 35 12.52 7.99 -4.62
CA GLN A 35 12.66 9.38 -5.10
C GLN A 35 11.92 9.65 -6.41
N GLY A 36 11.02 8.76 -6.80
CA GLY A 36 10.36 8.80 -8.09
C GLY A 36 9.11 7.94 -8.09
N PRO A 37 8.74 7.38 -9.26
CA PRO A 37 7.51 6.63 -9.37
C PRO A 37 7.63 5.23 -8.75
N VAL A 38 6.53 4.81 -8.13
CA VAL A 38 6.29 3.46 -7.63
C VAL A 38 5.12 2.88 -8.40
N PHE A 39 5.38 1.79 -9.11
CA PHE A 39 4.37 1.00 -9.80
C PHE A 39 4.22 -0.32 -9.05
N ILE A 40 3.00 -0.62 -8.59
CA ILE A 40 2.69 -1.85 -7.86
C ILE A 40 1.56 -2.56 -8.57
N HIS A 41 1.73 -3.85 -8.80
CA HIS A 41 0.74 -4.64 -9.51
C HIS A 41 0.60 -6.06 -8.98
N ASP A 42 -0.62 -6.59 -9.12
CA ASP A 42 -0.94 -7.98 -8.77
C ASP A 42 -0.59 -8.30 -7.31
N VAL A 43 -1.03 -7.44 -6.37
CA VAL A 43 -0.78 -7.61 -4.93
C VAL A 43 -2.08 -7.81 -4.17
N ARG A 44 -2.06 -8.75 -3.21
CA ARG A 44 -3.22 -9.02 -2.35
C ARG A 44 -2.85 -9.29 -0.90
N ASN A 45 -3.82 -9.13 0.00
CA ASN A 45 -3.71 -9.47 1.42
C ASN A 45 -2.49 -8.81 2.10
N SER A 46 -2.14 -7.59 1.68
CA SER A 46 -0.83 -7.00 1.97
C SER A 46 -0.94 -5.60 2.55
N ILE A 47 0.13 -5.16 3.21
CA ILE A 47 0.26 -3.79 3.72
C ILE A 47 1.33 -3.08 2.89
N LEU A 48 0.93 -2.01 2.20
CA LEU A 48 1.79 -1.17 1.38
C LEU A 48 2.01 0.16 2.09
N VAL A 49 3.22 0.42 2.57
CA VAL A 49 3.64 1.68 3.17
C VAL A 49 4.53 2.43 2.19
N LEU A 50 4.03 3.55 1.65
CA LEU A 50 4.63 4.23 0.50
C LEU A 50 5.06 5.66 0.85
N SER A 51 6.29 6.01 0.52
CA SER A 51 6.83 7.37 0.46
C SER A 51 7.48 7.55 -0.90
N CYS A 52 6.86 8.32 -1.80
CA CYS A 52 7.29 8.41 -3.19
C CYS A 52 6.95 9.74 -3.87
N HIS A 53 7.30 9.91 -5.14
CA HIS A 53 6.79 11.04 -5.93
C HIS A 53 5.44 10.74 -6.57
N GLN A 54 5.26 9.52 -7.09
CA GLN A 54 4.02 9.08 -7.73
C GLN A 54 3.77 7.63 -7.38
N ALA A 55 2.54 7.30 -6.98
CA ALA A 55 2.12 5.91 -6.79
C ALA A 55 1.04 5.55 -7.81
N ARG A 56 1.28 4.46 -8.55
CA ARG A 56 0.29 3.83 -9.42
C ARG A 56 0.10 2.39 -9.00
N LEU A 57 -1.13 2.06 -8.65
CA LEU A 57 -1.52 0.77 -8.11
C LEU A 57 -2.45 0.10 -9.13
N HIS A 58 -2.11 -1.11 -9.55
CA HIS A 58 -2.91 -1.86 -10.51
C HIS A 58 -3.26 -3.25 -9.94
N ASN A 59 -4.51 -3.68 -10.01
CA ASN A 59 -4.92 -5.02 -9.58
C ASN A 59 -4.56 -5.32 -8.10
N ILE A 60 -4.80 -4.35 -7.20
CA ILE A 60 -4.56 -4.49 -5.76
C ILE A 60 -5.84 -4.89 -5.03
N HIS A 61 -5.77 -5.96 -4.22
CA HIS A 61 -6.94 -6.56 -3.59
C HIS A 61 -6.77 -6.77 -2.08
N ASN A 62 -7.80 -6.50 -1.29
CA ASN A 62 -7.83 -6.81 0.15
C ASN A 62 -6.56 -6.34 0.88
N SER A 63 -6.23 -5.05 0.76
CA SER A 63 -4.92 -4.54 1.17
C SER A 63 -5.00 -3.15 1.79
N LEU A 64 -4.09 -2.87 2.72
CA LEU A 64 -3.92 -1.54 3.28
C LEU A 64 -2.86 -0.77 2.50
N VAL A 65 -3.17 0.48 2.15
CA VAL A 65 -2.29 1.40 1.44
C VAL A 65 -2.06 2.63 2.31
N ILE A 66 -0.93 2.65 3.01
CA ILE A 66 -0.53 3.74 3.89
C ILE A 66 0.44 4.66 3.16
N ILE A 67 0.00 5.86 2.82
CA ILE A 67 0.82 6.87 2.16
C ILE A 67 1.46 7.76 3.23
N GLN A 68 2.78 7.68 3.37
CA GLN A 68 3.55 8.58 4.22
C GLN A 68 3.87 9.90 3.51
N SER A 69 4.10 9.84 2.20
CA SER A 69 4.31 11.02 1.34
C SER A 69 4.10 10.65 -0.13
N VAL A 70 3.41 11.52 -0.87
CA VAL A 70 3.31 11.46 -2.34
C VAL A 70 3.25 12.89 -2.88
N GLN A 71 3.87 13.18 -4.02
CA GLN A 71 3.74 14.51 -4.61
C GLN A 71 2.27 14.74 -5.01
N ASN A 72 1.82 15.99 -4.84
CA ASN A 72 0.44 16.42 -5.10
C ASN A 72 -0.63 15.70 -4.26
N ASN A 73 -0.25 14.96 -3.21
CA ASN A 73 -1.16 14.23 -2.33
C ASN A 73 -2.16 13.34 -3.07
N ARG A 74 -1.74 12.74 -4.19
CA ARG A 74 -2.61 11.96 -5.07
C ARG A 74 -1.98 10.63 -5.47
N ILE A 75 -2.77 9.58 -5.50
CA ILE A 75 -2.41 8.27 -6.06
C ILE A 75 -3.36 7.88 -7.18
N ILE A 76 -2.91 7.02 -8.08
CA ILE A 76 -3.73 6.44 -9.14
C ILE A 76 -3.96 4.97 -8.83
N ILE A 77 -5.20 4.52 -8.93
CA ILE A 77 -5.59 3.12 -8.80
C ILE A 77 -6.32 2.64 -10.08
N GLU A 78 -6.15 1.37 -10.40
CA GLU A 78 -6.81 0.71 -11.53
C GLU A 78 -7.01 -0.78 -11.20
N ASN A 79 -8.18 -1.33 -11.49
CA ASN A 79 -8.57 -2.71 -11.21
C ASN A 79 -8.37 -3.10 -9.73
N CYS A 80 -8.42 -2.15 -8.81
CA CYS A 80 -8.29 -2.41 -7.39
C CYS A 80 -9.66 -2.69 -6.75
N ASN A 81 -9.69 -3.45 -5.67
CA ASN A 81 -10.91 -3.68 -4.91
C ASN A 81 -10.60 -3.99 -3.45
N GLN A 82 -11.50 -3.60 -2.54
CA GLN A 82 -11.33 -3.80 -1.09
C GLN A 82 -9.96 -3.28 -0.61
N ILE A 83 -9.56 -2.10 -1.05
CA ILE A 83 -8.35 -1.45 -0.51
C ILE A 83 -8.73 -0.39 0.51
N LYS A 84 -7.92 -0.21 1.54
CA LYS A 84 -8.08 0.91 2.48
C LYS A 84 -6.89 1.84 2.37
N VAL A 85 -7.15 3.10 2.09
CA VAL A 85 -6.12 4.11 1.83
C VAL A 85 -6.06 5.09 2.99
N SER A 86 -4.86 5.47 3.43
CA SER A 86 -4.67 6.49 4.46
C SER A 86 -5.42 7.79 4.14
N SER A 87 -6.10 8.36 5.13
CA SER A 87 -6.79 9.66 5.00
C SER A 87 -5.90 10.79 4.51
N GLY A 88 -6.49 11.78 3.82
CA GLY A 88 -5.78 12.98 3.37
C GLY A 88 -5.11 12.85 2.01
N ILE A 89 -5.35 11.75 1.30
CA ILE A 89 -4.86 11.49 -0.05
C ILE A 89 -6.02 11.45 -1.03
N GLU A 90 -5.86 12.14 -2.16
CA GLU A 90 -6.75 11.99 -3.30
C GLU A 90 -6.47 10.66 -4.02
N VAL A 91 -7.52 9.88 -4.27
CA VAL A 91 -7.44 8.64 -5.02
C VAL A 91 -8.11 8.85 -6.37
N ASP A 92 -7.35 8.71 -7.45
CA ASP A 92 -7.84 8.72 -8.82
C ASP A 92 -8.05 7.29 -9.30
N ASP A 93 -9.30 6.89 -9.43
CA ASP A 93 -9.66 5.53 -9.81
C ASP A 93 -10.08 5.47 -11.28
N PHE A 94 -9.26 4.84 -12.10
CA PHE A 94 -9.50 4.75 -13.54
C PHE A 94 -10.70 3.85 -13.86
N ASN A 95 -11.06 2.92 -12.97
CA ASN A 95 -12.25 2.08 -13.14
C ASN A 95 -13.53 2.78 -12.68
N PHE A 96 -13.40 3.92 -12.02
CA PHE A 96 -14.52 4.68 -11.50
C PHE A 96 -14.31 6.18 -11.73
N PRO A 97 -14.41 6.64 -13.00
CA PRO A 97 -14.05 8.00 -13.42
C PRO A 97 -15.13 9.03 -13.04
N THR A 98 -15.67 8.96 -11.83
CA THR A 98 -16.62 9.91 -11.26
C THR A 98 -16.34 10.13 -9.79
N LYS A 99 -16.63 11.35 -9.31
CA LYS A 99 -16.56 11.72 -7.89
C LYS A 99 -17.94 12.04 -7.29
N GLU A 100 -19.01 11.86 -8.08
CA GLU A 100 -20.38 12.21 -7.69
C GLU A 100 -20.96 11.26 -6.63
N ILE A 101 -20.49 10.01 -6.63
CA ILE A 101 -20.89 8.97 -5.69
C ILE A 101 -19.66 8.37 -5.01
N LYS A 102 -19.88 7.73 -3.86
CA LYS A 102 -18.83 7.04 -3.12
C LYS A 102 -18.22 5.96 -4.00
N ASN A 103 -16.90 6.03 -4.19
CA ASN A 103 -16.14 5.03 -4.93
C ASN A 103 -16.24 3.65 -4.21
N PRO A 104 -16.58 2.56 -4.92
CA PRO A 104 -16.75 1.24 -4.32
C PRO A 104 -15.44 0.45 -4.13
N HIS A 105 -14.35 0.85 -4.77
CA HIS A 105 -13.11 0.08 -4.82
C HIS A 105 -12.19 0.35 -3.63
N PHE A 106 -12.36 1.49 -2.95
CA PHE A 106 -11.57 1.83 -1.77
C PHE A 106 -12.38 2.44 -0.63
N GLU A 107 -11.84 2.31 0.58
CA GLU A 107 -12.29 3.04 1.76
C GLU A 107 -11.16 3.91 2.31
N VAL A 108 -11.54 5.00 2.98
CA VAL A 108 -10.57 5.85 3.68
C VAL A 108 -10.33 5.28 5.07
N LEU A 109 -9.07 5.01 5.39
CA LEU A 109 -8.62 4.59 6.71
C LEU A 109 -8.45 5.81 7.61
N MET A 110 -8.96 5.75 8.84
CA MET A 110 -8.76 6.81 9.82
C MET A 110 -7.27 6.96 10.18
N ARG A 111 -6.89 8.16 10.61
CA ARG A 111 -5.48 8.52 10.86
C ARG A 111 -4.87 7.72 12.00
N ASP A 112 -5.60 7.58 13.10
CA ASP A 112 -5.22 6.78 14.27
C ASP A 112 -4.96 5.31 13.91
N VAL A 113 -5.81 4.73 13.07
CA VAL A 113 -5.63 3.37 12.55
C VAL A 113 -4.37 3.29 11.67
N SER A 114 -4.17 4.27 10.79
CA SER A 114 -2.96 4.35 9.95
C SER A 114 -1.69 4.41 10.81
N ASP A 115 -1.70 5.20 11.88
CA ASP A 115 -0.58 5.33 12.83
C ASP A 115 -0.36 4.02 13.60
N GLU A 116 -1.42 3.31 13.96
CA GLU A 116 -1.34 2.00 14.59
C GLU A 116 -0.67 0.97 13.66
N VAL A 117 -1.11 0.89 12.40
CA VAL A 117 -0.53 0.01 11.37
C VAL A 117 0.97 0.32 11.19
N LEU A 118 1.34 1.60 11.07
CA LEU A 118 2.74 2.02 10.93
C LEU A 118 3.59 1.58 12.13
N ASN A 119 3.04 1.67 13.34
CA ASN A 119 3.72 1.20 14.55
C ASN A 119 3.87 -0.33 14.56
N GLY A 120 2.87 -1.07 14.07
CA GLY A 120 2.98 -2.51 13.85
C GLY A 120 4.09 -2.86 12.86
N VAL A 121 4.12 -2.22 11.69
CA VAL A 121 5.13 -2.44 10.65
C VAL A 121 6.55 -2.13 11.16
N ARG A 122 6.74 -1.05 11.94
CA ARG A 122 8.05 -0.70 12.52
C ARG A 122 8.63 -1.79 13.42
N ARG A 123 7.78 -2.57 14.09
CA ARG A 123 8.22 -3.65 15.00
C ARG A 123 8.71 -4.90 14.26
N ILE A 124 8.37 -5.06 12.98
CA ILE A 124 8.81 -6.23 12.18
C ILE A 124 10.33 -6.30 12.08
N ALA A 125 11.00 -5.15 12.01
CA ALA A 125 12.47 -5.11 12.00
C ALA A 125 13.10 -5.74 13.26
N GLN A 126 12.34 -5.90 14.34
CA GLN A 126 12.78 -6.49 15.60
C GLN A 126 12.29 -7.94 15.76
N THR A 127 11.07 -8.24 15.33
CA THR A 127 10.42 -9.53 15.60
C THR A 127 10.45 -10.51 14.42
N SER A 128 10.61 -10.01 13.20
CA SER A 128 10.43 -10.76 11.94
C SER A 128 9.05 -11.43 11.80
N ASP A 129 8.09 -11.10 12.67
CA ASP A 129 6.76 -11.72 12.68
C ASP A 129 5.78 -10.93 11.80
N ILE A 130 5.86 -11.22 10.50
CA ILE A 130 4.99 -10.63 9.47
C ILE A 130 3.56 -11.13 9.62
N ALA A 131 3.40 -12.42 9.93
CA ALA A 131 2.09 -13.08 9.96
C ALA A 131 1.18 -12.47 11.02
N THR A 132 1.70 -12.20 12.22
CA THR A 132 0.92 -11.55 13.28
C THR A 132 0.47 -10.14 12.88
N VAL A 133 1.33 -9.35 12.23
CA VAL A 133 0.98 -8.00 11.79
C VAL A 133 -0.09 -8.06 10.69
N ILE A 134 0.07 -8.95 9.70
CA ILE A 134 -0.92 -9.13 8.65
C ILE A 134 -2.25 -9.59 9.22
N ASN A 135 -2.28 -10.64 10.03
CA ASN A 135 -3.53 -11.15 10.59
C ASN A 135 -4.23 -10.08 11.45
N LYS A 136 -3.45 -9.26 12.17
CA LYS A 136 -4.02 -8.18 12.98
C LYS A 136 -4.65 -7.07 12.12
N TYR A 137 -4.06 -6.72 10.98
CA TYR A 137 -4.46 -5.52 10.24
C TYR A 137 -5.19 -5.78 8.92
N ILE A 138 -5.03 -6.96 8.32
CA ILE A 138 -5.79 -7.38 7.15
C ILE A 138 -7.08 -8.06 7.61
N ASP A 139 -6.99 -9.09 8.46
CA ASP A 139 -8.17 -9.90 8.82
C ASP A 139 -9.14 -9.20 9.80
N VAL A 140 -8.73 -8.09 10.43
CA VAL A 140 -9.60 -7.31 11.33
C VAL A 140 -10.28 -6.16 10.61
N TYR A 141 -9.60 -5.57 9.61
CA TYR A 141 -10.13 -4.43 8.88
C TYR A 141 -10.84 -4.85 7.59
N HIS A 142 -10.90 -6.15 7.26
CA HIS A 142 -11.66 -6.73 6.16
C HIS A 142 -12.46 -7.93 6.65
#